data_AF-A0PKI3-F1
#
_entry.id   AF-A0PKI3-F1
#
_cell.length_a   1.000
_cell.length_b   1.000
_cell.length_c   1.000
_cell.angle_alpha   90.00
_cell.angle_beta   90.00
_cell.angle_gamma   90.00
#
_symmetry.space_group_name_H-M   'P 1'
#
loop_
_entity.id
_entity.type
_entity.pdbx_description
1 polymer ?
#
loop_
_entity_poly.entity_id
_entity_poly.type
_entity_poly.pdbx_seq_one_letter_code
_entity_poly.pdbx_strand_id
1 'polypeptide(L)'
;MQRRQAYVQAIHRAAAPGAGLFILAFAQRPFGDGMPGPNGFTAEELRDTVATQWTVDEVRPATLYANDVQLAAGSAPGVEAQRDDKGRLMFPGFLLLAHKG
;
A
#
# COMPACT_ATOMS: atom_id res chain seq x y z
N MET A 1 -14.60 -0.54 -2.71
CA MET A 1 -14.22 0.24 -3.90
C MET A 1 -14.42 1.75 -3.71
N GLN A 2 -15.62 2.26 -3.42
CA GLN A 2 -15.91 3.72 -3.36
C GLN A 2 -14.99 4.55 -2.44
N ARG A 3 -14.60 4.03 -1.27
CA ARG A 3 -13.73 4.75 -0.32
C ARG A 3 -12.31 4.97 -0.84
N ARG A 4 -11.74 4.00 -1.58
CA ARG A 4 -10.40 4.13 -2.21
C ARG A 4 -10.41 5.26 -3.24
N GLN A 5 -11.46 5.29 -4.07
CA GLN A 5 -11.64 6.33 -5.08
C GLN A 5 -11.77 7.73 -4.47
N ALA A 6 -12.64 7.88 -3.46
CA ALA A 6 -12.82 9.16 -2.78
C ALA A 6 -11.53 9.65 -2.11
N TYR A 7 -10.72 8.74 -1.58
CA TYR A 7 -9.42 9.05 -0.98
C TYR A 7 -8.43 9.59 -2.00
N VAL A 8 -8.20 8.88 -3.12
CA VAL A 8 -7.31 9.33 -4.20
C VAL A 8 -7.73 10.69 -4.74
N GLN A 9 -9.03 10.91 -4.91
CA GLN A 9 -9.57 12.19 -5.35
C GLN A 9 -9.33 13.32 -4.33
N ALA A 10 -9.46 13.03 -3.03
CA ALA A 10 -9.20 14.01 -1.98
C ALA A 10 -7.74 14.48 -2.00
N ILE A 11 -6.79 13.57 -2.17
CA ILE A 11 -5.36 13.91 -2.31
C ILE A 11 -5.16 14.76 -3.57
N HIS A 12 -5.76 14.37 -4.69
CA HIS A 12 -5.63 15.11 -5.96
C HIS A 12 -6.11 16.56 -5.83
N ARG A 13 -7.23 16.79 -5.15
CA ARG A 13 -7.76 18.15 -4.92
C ARG A 13 -6.84 19.00 -4.04
N ALA A 14 -6.17 18.39 -3.07
CA ALA A 14 -5.25 19.10 -2.17
C ALA A 14 -3.87 19.38 -2.80
N ALA A 15 -3.50 18.66 -3.86
CA ALA A 15 -2.18 18.74 -4.49
C ALA A 15 -2.07 19.93 -5.47
N ALA A 16 -0.90 20.56 -5.51
CA ALA A 16 -0.56 21.57 -6.53
C ALA A 16 -0.39 20.91 -7.93
N PRO A 17 -0.58 21.66 -9.03
CA PRO A 17 -0.22 21.18 -10.37
C PRO A 17 1.24 20.71 -10.43
N GLY A 18 1.51 19.59 -11.10
CA GLY A 18 2.86 18.99 -11.17
C GLY A 18 3.31 18.25 -9.90
N ALA A 19 2.47 18.13 -8.87
CA ALA A 19 2.83 17.39 -7.66
C ALA A 19 3.05 15.91 -7.94
N GLY A 20 4.06 15.32 -7.28
CA GLY A 20 4.30 13.88 -7.26
C GLY A 20 3.52 13.19 -6.14
N LEU A 21 3.06 11.98 -6.40
CA LEU A 21 2.37 11.09 -5.48
C LEU A 21 3.12 9.75 -5.41
N PHE A 22 3.47 9.34 -4.19
CA PHE A 22 4.16 8.09 -3.90
C PHE A 22 3.29 7.25 -2.95
N ILE A 23 2.86 6.07 -3.39
CA ILE A 23 2.01 5.18 -2.57
C ILE A 23 2.75 3.87 -2.29
N LEU A 24 2.81 3.50 -1.02
CA LEU A 24 3.18 2.17 -0.56
C LEU A 24 1.90 1.37 -0.26
N ALA A 25 1.71 0.25 -0.96
CA ALA A 25 0.52 -0.58 -0.82
C ALA A 25 0.90 -2.04 -0.59
N PHE A 26 0.20 -2.70 0.34
CA PHE A 26 0.34 -4.13 0.56
C PHE A 26 -0.17 -4.93 -0.65
N ALA A 27 0.53 -6.01 -1.00
CA ALA A 27 0.04 -6.99 -1.97
C ALA A 27 -1.16 -7.76 -1.38
N GLN A 28 -1.93 -8.47 -2.21
CA GLN A 28 -3.07 -9.26 -1.71
C GLN A 28 -2.63 -10.27 -0.65
N ARG A 29 -3.42 -10.33 0.45
CA ARG A 29 -3.23 -11.24 1.59
C ARG A 29 -1.79 -11.31 2.15
N PRO A 30 -1.23 -10.22 2.71
CA PRO A 30 0.05 -10.30 3.42
C PRO A 30 -0.09 -11.03 4.76
N PHE A 31 -1.31 -11.06 5.29
CA PHE A 31 -1.72 -11.71 6.52
C PHE A 31 -2.68 -12.82 6.10
N GLY A 32 -2.42 -14.07 6.47
CA GLY A 32 -3.15 -15.25 5.99
C GLY A 32 -4.68 -15.20 6.16
N ASP A 33 -5.38 -16.17 5.59
CA ASP A 33 -6.85 -16.23 5.61
C ASP A 33 -7.42 -16.14 7.04
N GLY A 34 -8.34 -15.18 7.25
CA GLY A 34 -9.03 -14.98 8.52
C GLY A 34 -8.38 -13.98 9.48
N MET A 35 -7.21 -13.41 9.17
CA MET A 35 -6.60 -12.37 10.02
C MET A 35 -7.08 -10.96 9.64
N PRO A 36 -7.45 -10.12 10.63
CA PRO A 36 -7.79 -8.71 10.37
C PRO A 36 -6.56 -7.98 9.82
N GLY A 37 -6.67 -7.43 8.62
CA GLY A 37 -5.59 -6.68 7.96
C GLY A 37 -6.14 -5.80 6.83
N PRO A 38 -5.36 -4.82 6.37
CA PRO A 38 -5.76 -3.99 5.24
C PRO A 38 -5.96 -4.88 4.01
N ASN A 39 -7.07 -4.67 3.28
CA ASN A 39 -7.26 -5.28 1.97
C ASN A 39 -6.14 -4.78 1.05
N GLY A 40 -5.26 -5.68 0.64
CA GLY A 40 -4.20 -5.38 -0.31
C GLY A 40 -4.71 -5.06 -1.71
N PHE A 41 -3.77 -4.97 -2.65
CA PHE A 41 -4.01 -4.72 -4.07
C PHE A 41 -3.28 -5.74 -4.94
N THR A 42 -3.79 -6.03 -6.14
CA THR A 42 -2.91 -6.38 -7.26
C THR A 42 -2.24 -5.12 -7.83
N ALA A 43 -1.16 -5.30 -8.60
CA ALA A 43 -0.52 -4.16 -9.28
C ALA A 43 -1.50 -3.43 -10.22
N GLU A 44 -2.37 -4.18 -10.92
CA GLU A 44 -3.39 -3.66 -11.82
C GLU A 44 -4.46 -2.89 -11.06
N GLU A 45 -5.02 -3.46 -10.00
CA GLU A 45 -6.03 -2.79 -9.16
C GLU A 45 -5.50 -1.47 -8.58
N LEU A 46 -4.23 -1.44 -8.17
CA LEU A 46 -3.59 -0.23 -7.66
C LEU A 46 -3.44 0.82 -8.76
N ARG A 47 -2.92 0.43 -9.93
CA ARG A 47 -2.79 1.31 -11.09
C ARG A 47 -4.15 1.89 -11.48
N ASP A 48 -5.14 1.04 -11.69
CA ASP A 48 -6.46 1.45 -12.18
C ASP A 48 -7.15 2.40 -11.20
N THR A 49 -7.02 2.14 -9.90
CA THR A 49 -7.58 3.02 -8.86
C THR A 49 -6.97 4.41 -8.93
N VAL A 50 -5.64 4.52 -9.06
CA VAL A 50 -4.94 5.81 -9.03
C VAL A 50 -5.04 6.56 -10.36
N ALA A 51 -5.02 5.84 -11.48
CA ALA A 51 -5.13 6.35 -12.84
C ALA A 51 -6.46 7.09 -13.11
N THR A 52 -7.47 6.90 -12.25
CA THR A 52 -8.73 7.63 -12.34
C THR A 52 -8.59 9.15 -12.14
N GLN A 53 -7.58 9.61 -11.42
CA GLN A 53 -7.38 11.04 -11.08
C GLN A 53 -5.95 11.52 -11.29
N TRP A 54 -4.97 10.63 -11.38
CA TRP A 54 -3.54 10.95 -11.51
C TRP A 54 -2.95 10.30 -12.75
N THR A 55 -1.88 10.87 -13.28
CA THR A 55 -1.06 10.19 -14.29
C THR A 55 -0.14 9.21 -13.57
N VAL A 56 -0.34 7.90 -13.78
CA VAL A 56 0.52 6.87 -13.17
C VAL A 56 1.77 6.67 -14.01
N ASP A 57 2.93 6.89 -13.40
CA ASP A 57 4.24 6.73 -14.03
C ASP A 57 4.75 5.29 -13.92
N GLU A 58 4.65 4.71 -12.73
CA GLU A 58 5.19 3.39 -12.43
C GLU A 58 4.38 2.68 -11.35
N VAL A 59 4.24 1.36 -11.48
CA VAL A 59 3.87 0.47 -10.38
C VAL A 59 4.86 -0.70 -10.38
N ARG A 60 5.63 -0.84 -9.30
CA ARG A 60 6.63 -1.91 -9.19
C ARG A 60 6.53 -2.66 -7.86
N PRO A 61 6.89 -3.96 -7.83
CA PRO A 61 7.02 -4.71 -6.59
C PRO A 61 7.98 -4.02 -5.61
N ALA A 62 7.66 -4.09 -4.32
CA ALA A 62 8.45 -3.53 -3.24
C ALA A 62 8.32 -4.37 -1.97
N THR A 63 9.33 -4.27 -1.10
CA THR A 63 9.28 -4.82 0.27
C THR A 63 8.93 -3.70 1.24
N LEU A 64 7.84 -3.89 1.98
CA LEU A 64 7.38 -2.96 3.01
C LEU A 64 7.96 -3.38 4.37
N TYR A 65 8.59 -2.44 5.05
CA TYR A 65 9.20 -2.67 6.37
C TYR A 65 8.35 -2.03 7.46
N ALA A 66 8.00 -2.80 8.47
CA ALA A 66 7.36 -2.29 9.68
C ALA A 66 8.27 -2.50 10.89
N ASN A 67 8.34 -1.48 11.75
CA ASN A 67 8.97 -1.65 13.06
C ASN A 67 8.11 -2.61 13.89
N ASP A 68 8.75 -3.42 14.73
CA ASP A 68 8.08 -4.35 15.66
C ASP A 68 7.44 -3.56 16.82
N VAL A 69 6.50 -2.68 16.48
CA VAL A 69 5.60 -2.06 17.45
C VAL A 69 4.56 -3.12 17.70
N GLN A 70 4.71 -3.84 18.83
CA GLN A 70 3.73 -4.76 19.41
C GLN A 70 2.37 -4.59 18.75
N LEU A 71 2.09 -5.38 17.70
CA LEU A 71 0.76 -5.41 17.11
C LEU A 71 -0.17 -5.68 18.29
N ALA A 72 -1.09 -4.75 18.55
CA ALA A 72 -1.93 -4.73 19.74
C ALA A 72 -2.34 -6.16 20.12
N ALA A 73 -2.04 -6.56 21.36
CA ALA A 73 -2.16 -7.94 21.83
C ALA A 73 -3.45 -8.58 21.31
N GLY A 74 -3.32 -9.53 20.38
CA GLY A 74 -4.43 -10.16 19.66
C GLY A 74 -4.34 -10.11 18.13
N SER A 75 -3.43 -9.31 17.55
CA SER A 75 -3.16 -9.28 16.11
C SER A 75 -1.73 -9.74 15.80
N ALA A 76 -1.29 -10.85 16.41
CA ALA A 76 -0.05 -11.49 15.93
C ALA A 76 -0.28 -11.87 14.46
N PRO A 77 0.57 -11.46 13.50
CA PRO A 77 0.46 -11.91 12.13
C PRO A 77 0.45 -13.43 12.16
N GLY A 78 -0.69 -14.02 11.79
CA GLY A 78 -0.72 -15.42 11.43
C GLY A 78 0.22 -15.59 10.24
N VAL A 79 1.13 -16.56 10.36
CA VAL A 79 2.19 -16.93 9.42
C VAL A 79 3.47 -16.11 9.57
N GLU A 80 4.56 -16.83 9.89
CA GLU A 80 5.98 -16.53 9.71
C GLU A 80 6.30 -15.22 8.99
N ALA A 81 6.08 -14.08 9.65
CA ALA A 81 6.40 -12.80 9.07
C ALA A 81 7.91 -12.70 8.93
N GLN A 82 8.39 -12.67 7.69
CA GLN A 82 9.81 -12.53 7.39
C GLN A 82 10.34 -11.27 8.08
N ARG A 83 11.51 -11.39 8.69
CA ARG A 83 12.20 -10.26 9.32
C ARG A 83 13.53 -10.03 8.64
N ASP A 84 13.96 -8.77 8.58
CA ASP A 84 15.31 -8.42 8.14
C ASP A 84 16.34 -8.57 9.28
N ASP A 85 17.62 -8.32 8.96
CA ASP A 85 18.73 -8.39 9.92
C ASP A 85 18.59 -7.43 11.12
N LYS A 86 17.67 -6.46 11.03
CA LYS A 86 17.36 -5.48 12.08
C LYS A 86 16.09 -5.84 12.86
N GLY A 87 15.50 -7.00 12.59
CA GLY A 87 14.29 -7.49 13.25
C GLY A 87 13.00 -6.83 12.76
N ARG A 88 13.02 -6.04 11.67
CA ARG A 88 11.83 -5.38 11.12
C ARG A 88 11.01 -6.38 10.33
N LEU A 89 9.68 -6.33 10.48
CA LEU A 89 8.77 -7.16 9.69
C LEU A 89 8.80 -6.74 8.23
N MET A 90 8.79 -7.72 7.34
CA MET A 90 8.83 -7.56 5.89
C MET A 90 7.54 -8.08 5.27
N PHE A 91 6.92 -7.27 4.42
CA PHE A 91 5.71 -7.63 3.69
C PHE A 91 5.87 -7.41 2.19
N PRO A 92 5.30 -8.29 1.35
CA PRO A 92 5.21 -8.03 -0.08
C PRO A 92 4.24 -6.86 -0.34
N GLY A 93 4.62 -5.99 -1.26
CA GLY A 93 3.81 -4.84 -1.65
C GLY A 93 4.23 -4.24 -2.97
N PHE A 94 3.73 -3.04 -3.22
CA PHE A 94 4.00 -2.23 -4.39
C PHE A 94 4.36 -0.82 -3.99
N LEU A 95 5.29 -0.23 -4.75
CA LEU A 95 5.49 1.21 -4.80
C LEU A 95 4.87 1.73 -6.10
N LEU A 96 3.99 2.71 -5.98
CA LEU A 96 3.42 3.44 -7.10
C LEU A 96 3.96 4.87 -7.12
N LEU A 97 4.36 5.32 -8.31
CA LEU A 97 4.71 6.71 -8.63
C LEU A 97 3.65 7.26 -9.57
N ALA A 98 3.17 8.46 -9.28
CA ALA A 98 2.25 9.19 -10.13
C ALA A 98 2.50 10.70 -10.00
N HIS A 99 1.99 11.47 -10.95
CA HIS A 99 2.01 12.92 -10.88
C HIS A 99 0.68 13.54 -11.28
N LYS A 100 0.44 14.74 -10.78
CA LYS A 100 -0.69 15.58 -11.15
C LYS A 100 -0.33 16.37 -12.40
N GLY A 101 -1.16 16.25 -13.45
CA GLY A 101 -1.06 17.05 -14.66
C GLY A 101 -1.33 18.53 -14.45
#